data_AF-F5XP24-F1
#
_entry.id   AF-F5XP24-F1
#
_cell.length_a   1.000
_cell.length_b   1.000
_cell.length_c   1.000
_cell.angle_alpha   90.00
_cell.angle_beta   90.00
_cell.angle_gamma   90.00
#
_symmetry.space_group_name_H-M   'P 1'
#
loop_
_entity.id
_entity.type
_entity.pdbx_description
1 polymer ?
#
loop_
_entity_poly.entity_id
_entity_poly.type
_entity_poly.pdbx_seq_one_letter_code
_entity_poly.pdbx_strand_id
1 'polypeptide(L)'
;MFEEAQLYSPVSHHDDGTVEVHLGANHPGFNDPDYRARRNAIAARAVAWQPGEPLPRIDYTEGETAIWRQVSHELADKHRRRAHPEYLAAKERLGLPTEQIPQLDEVSAALTGLTGFSYVAAPGLVELREFYSSLGDRVFHSTQYVRHPSEPLYTPEPDVIHEVLGHGNQLASPRFAALTQAAGAAVARAERDETVQVIADIFWFTMEFGVMFDGPDLKAYGAGILSSYGEMDEFSHMEIRPLDLVQMATLNYDITSYQPILFAAESVGHLEDVVGTFFAACDDEVPERMLAAA
;
A
#
# COMPACT_ATOMS: atom_id res chain seq x y z
N MET A 1 5.70 9.69 17.02
CA MET A 1 6.06 8.30 17.36
C MET A 1 4.93 7.48 18.00
N PHE A 2 4.46 7.74 19.24
CA PHE A 2 3.35 6.94 19.83
C PHE A 2 1.94 7.28 19.30
N GLU A 3 1.66 8.53 18.92
CA GLU A 3 0.38 8.92 18.29
C GLU A 3 0.29 8.44 16.82
N GLU A 4 1.38 8.47 16.06
CA GLU A 4 1.48 7.91 14.70
C GLU A 4 1.34 6.38 14.69
N ALA A 5 1.93 5.68 15.67
CA ALA A 5 1.82 4.23 15.76
C ALA A 5 0.38 3.76 16.05
N GLN A 6 -0.47 4.58 16.69
CA GLN A 6 -1.89 4.26 16.93
C GLN A 6 -2.75 4.35 15.65
N LEU A 7 -2.26 5.03 14.61
CA LEU A 7 -2.99 5.24 13.36
C LEU A 7 -2.88 4.04 12.41
N TYR A 8 -1.92 3.14 12.64
CA TYR A 8 -1.80 1.88 11.90
C TYR A 8 -2.39 0.68 12.64
N SER A 9 -3.30 0.92 13.58
CA SER A 9 -3.98 -0.16 14.29
C SER A 9 -3.01 -1.19 14.89
N PRO A 10 -2.13 -0.80 15.82
CA PRO A 10 -1.13 -1.70 16.36
C PRO A 10 -1.83 -2.85 17.07
N VAL A 11 -1.20 -4.02 17.04
CA VAL A 11 -1.77 -5.26 17.55
C VAL A 11 -1.04 -5.68 18.80
N SER A 12 -1.79 -5.96 19.87
CA SER A 12 -1.26 -6.50 21.11
C SER A 12 -1.64 -7.97 21.29
N HIS A 13 -0.68 -8.71 21.85
CA HIS A 13 -0.83 -10.10 22.27
C HIS A 13 -0.83 -10.17 23.78
N HIS A 14 -1.90 -10.70 24.34
CA HIS A 14 -2.03 -10.90 25.78
C HIS A 14 -1.67 -12.34 26.14
N ASP A 15 -1.24 -12.57 27.38
CA ASP A 15 -0.77 -13.88 27.86
C ASP A 15 -1.86 -14.98 27.79
N ASP A 16 -3.14 -14.59 27.74
CA ASP A 16 -4.28 -15.49 27.59
C ASP A 16 -4.58 -15.87 26.13
N GLY A 17 -3.74 -15.42 25.19
CA GLY A 17 -3.87 -15.66 23.76
C GLY A 17 -4.83 -14.71 23.05
N THR A 18 -5.39 -13.71 23.75
CA THR A 18 -6.23 -12.70 23.11
C THR A 18 -5.40 -11.73 22.26
N VAL A 19 -5.96 -11.37 21.12
CA VAL A 19 -5.39 -10.41 20.16
C VAL A 19 -6.27 -9.18 20.13
N GLU A 20 -5.66 -8.02 20.34
CA GLU A 20 -6.35 -6.74 20.37
C GLU A 20 -5.75 -5.76 19.37
N VAL A 21 -6.60 -5.24 18.50
CA VAL A 21 -6.29 -4.16 17.56
C VAL A 21 -6.65 -2.82 18.21
N HIS A 22 -5.68 -1.91 18.29
CA HIS A 22 -5.87 -0.60 18.91
C HIS A 22 -6.25 0.45 17.86
N LEU A 23 -7.53 0.82 17.81
CA LEU A 23 -7.99 1.89 16.92
C LEU A 23 -7.72 3.26 17.54
N GLY A 24 -7.28 4.24 16.73
CA GLY A 24 -7.15 5.63 17.17
C GLY A 24 -8.51 6.26 17.54
N ALA A 25 -8.51 7.27 18.41
CA ALA A 25 -9.74 7.88 18.93
C ALA A 25 -10.65 8.50 17.84
N ASN A 26 -10.07 8.93 16.72
CA ASN A 26 -10.78 9.48 15.57
C ASN A 26 -11.23 8.41 14.55
N HIS A 27 -10.87 7.14 14.75
CA HIS A 27 -11.25 6.07 13.85
C HIS A 27 -12.77 5.82 13.94
N PRO A 28 -13.51 5.70 12.82
CA PRO A 28 -14.97 5.57 12.84
C PRO A 28 -15.47 4.35 13.63
N GLY A 29 -14.71 3.25 13.59
CA GLY A 29 -14.96 2.04 14.38
C GLY A 29 -14.49 2.07 15.84
N PHE A 30 -13.95 3.18 16.36
CA PHE A 30 -13.38 3.24 17.72
C PHE A 30 -14.40 2.86 18.80
N ASN A 31 -15.65 3.34 18.64
CA ASN A 31 -16.77 3.09 19.55
C ASN A 31 -17.76 2.03 19.03
N ASP A 32 -17.40 1.29 17.98
CA ASP A 32 -18.22 0.20 17.43
C ASP A 32 -17.70 -1.15 17.98
N PRO A 33 -18.40 -1.77 18.95
CA PRO A 33 -17.93 -3.01 19.56
C PRO A 33 -17.93 -4.19 18.57
N ASP A 34 -18.83 -4.22 17.59
CA ASP A 34 -18.92 -5.31 16.61
C ASP A 34 -17.77 -5.20 15.62
N TYR A 35 -17.45 -3.99 15.15
CA TYR A 35 -16.29 -3.74 14.29
C TYR A 35 -14.97 -4.06 15.01
N ARG A 36 -14.82 -3.67 16.28
CA ARG A 36 -13.62 -4.01 17.07
C ARG A 36 -13.45 -5.52 17.23
N ALA A 37 -14.53 -6.22 17.59
CA ALA A 37 -14.52 -7.68 17.69
C ALA A 37 -14.13 -8.33 16.36
N ARG A 38 -14.64 -7.79 15.23
CA ARG A 38 -14.30 -8.26 13.89
C ARG A 38 -12.83 -8.02 13.55
N ARG A 39 -12.27 -6.85 13.84
CA ARG A 39 -10.84 -6.53 13.65
C ARG A 39 -9.94 -7.46 14.46
N ASN A 40 -10.24 -7.67 15.73
CA ASN A 40 -9.50 -8.60 16.60
C ASN A 40 -9.53 -10.03 16.05
N ALA A 41 -10.69 -10.51 15.60
CA ALA A 41 -10.83 -11.86 15.05
C ALA A 41 -10.04 -12.09 13.76
N ILE A 42 -9.95 -11.08 12.87
CA ILE A 42 -9.14 -11.16 11.66
C ILE A 42 -7.65 -11.10 12.00
N ALA A 43 -7.23 -10.15 12.85
CA ALA A 43 -5.83 -10.02 13.28
C ALA A 43 -5.32 -11.30 13.98
N ALA A 44 -6.16 -11.94 14.80
CA ALA A 44 -5.82 -13.21 15.46
C ALA A 44 -5.48 -14.33 14.46
N ARG A 45 -6.13 -14.36 13.30
CA ARG A 45 -5.84 -15.35 12.25
C ARG A 45 -4.49 -15.11 11.59
N ALA A 46 -4.15 -13.85 11.31
CA ALA A 46 -2.84 -13.49 10.76
C ALA A 46 -1.71 -13.81 11.75
N VAL A 47 -1.92 -13.56 13.05
CA VAL A 47 -0.95 -13.87 14.12
C VAL A 47 -0.74 -15.36 14.31
N ALA A 48 -1.81 -16.15 14.18
CA ALA A 48 -1.72 -17.60 14.31
C ALA A 48 -1.08 -18.28 13.09
N TRP A 49 -0.99 -17.58 11.94
CA TRP A 49 -0.44 -18.12 10.71
C TRP A 49 1.08 -18.28 10.79
N GLN A 50 1.60 -19.35 10.19
CA GLN A 50 3.04 -19.61 10.11
C GLN A 50 3.49 -19.74 8.65
N PRO A 51 4.72 -19.29 8.32
CA PRO A 51 5.29 -19.47 7.00
C PRO A 51 5.22 -20.93 6.52
N GLY A 52 4.69 -21.13 5.31
CA GLY A 52 4.51 -22.45 4.69
C GLY A 52 3.14 -23.09 4.93
N GLU A 53 2.31 -22.55 5.82
CA GLU A 53 0.92 -22.96 5.96
C GLU A 53 0.01 -22.23 4.95
N PRO A 54 -1.16 -22.79 4.59
CA PRO A 54 -2.15 -22.09 3.79
C PRO A 54 -2.53 -20.74 4.43
N LEU A 55 -2.66 -19.70 3.62
CA LEU A 55 -3.08 -18.38 4.12
C LEU A 55 -4.46 -18.48 4.78
N PRO A 56 -4.68 -17.76 5.89
CA PRO A 56 -5.97 -17.75 6.55
C PRO A 56 -7.04 -17.17 5.62
N ARG A 57 -8.09 -17.95 5.37
CA ARG A 57 -9.28 -17.46 4.64
C ARG A 57 -10.23 -16.77 5.61
N ILE A 58 -10.83 -15.68 5.13
CA ILE A 58 -11.80 -14.87 5.88
C ILE A 58 -13.20 -15.12 5.32
N ASP A 59 -14.11 -15.55 6.20
CA ASP A 59 -15.55 -15.57 5.91
C ASP A 59 -16.07 -14.13 5.99
N TYR A 60 -15.94 -13.38 4.89
CA TYR A 60 -16.44 -12.01 4.80
C TYR A 60 -17.97 -11.98 4.92
N THR A 61 -18.47 -11.02 5.69
CA THR A 61 -19.90 -10.77 5.83
C THR A 61 -20.48 -10.13 4.57
N GLU A 62 -21.80 -10.16 4.41
CA GLU A 62 -22.44 -9.42 3.31
C GLU A 62 -22.21 -7.91 3.42
N GLY A 63 -22.11 -7.37 4.65
CA GLY A 63 -21.79 -5.95 4.86
C GLY A 63 -20.40 -5.57 4.32
N GLU A 64 -19.38 -6.36 4.66
CA GLU A 64 -18.02 -6.20 4.15
C GLU A 64 -17.97 -6.37 2.62
N THR A 65 -18.68 -7.38 2.10
CA THR A 65 -18.78 -7.64 0.66
C THR A 65 -19.49 -6.49 -0.09
N ALA A 66 -20.50 -5.88 0.52
CA ALA A 66 -21.19 -4.73 -0.05
C ALA A 66 -20.28 -3.50 -0.13
N ILE A 67 -19.40 -3.27 0.86
CA ILE A 67 -18.39 -2.20 0.80
C ILE A 67 -17.43 -2.46 -0.37
N TRP A 68 -16.88 -3.67 -0.49
CA TRP A 68 -16.01 -4.02 -1.62
C TRP A 68 -16.66 -3.77 -2.97
N ARG A 69 -17.92 -4.22 -3.14
CA ARG A 69 -18.70 -4.03 -4.36
C ARG A 69 -18.87 -2.54 -4.67
N GLN A 70 -19.27 -1.76 -3.67
CA GLN A 70 -19.45 -0.32 -3.80
C GLN A 70 -18.13 0.36 -4.22
N VAL A 71 -17.04 0.13 -3.49
CA VAL A 71 -15.74 0.76 -3.77
C VAL A 71 -15.20 0.33 -5.12
N SER A 72 -15.30 -0.95 -5.48
CA SER A 72 -14.87 -1.47 -6.77
C SER A 72 -15.59 -0.79 -7.94
N HIS A 73 -16.90 -0.61 -7.83
CA HIS A 73 -17.70 0.04 -8.88
C HIS A 73 -17.43 1.54 -8.99
N GLU A 74 -17.37 2.23 -7.86
CA GLU A 74 -17.10 3.67 -7.80
C GLU A 74 -15.69 3.99 -8.32
N LEU A 75 -14.69 3.20 -7.96
CA LEU A 75 -13.33 3.35 -8.46
C LEU A 75 -13.18 2.91 -9.93
N ALA A 76 -13.99 1.99 -10.45
CA ALA A 76 -13.85 1.52 -11.84
C ALA A 76 -13.96 2.66 -12.86
N ASP A 77 -14.91 3.58 -12.63
CA ASP A 77 -15.11 4.73 -13.50
C ASP A 77 -13.97 5.75 -13.41
N LYS A 78 -13.48 5.99 -12.19
CA LYS A 78 -12.34 6.88 -11.95
C LYS A 78 -11.05 6.32 -12.53
N HIS A 79 -10.76 5.04 -12.32
CA HIS A 79 -9.60 4.35 -12.87
C HIS A 79 -9.54 4.53 -14.38
N ARG A 80 -10.64 4.27 -15.09
CA ARG A 80 -10.69 4.39 -16.55
C ARG A 80 -10.30 5.79 -17.06
N ARG A 81 -10.59 6.83 -16.28
CA ARG A 81 -10.33 8.24 -16.66
C ARG A 81 -8.97 8.75 -16.18
N ARG A 82 -8.56 8.32 -14.99
CA ARG A 82 -7.51 8.97 -14.20
C ARG A 82 -6.33 8.08 -13.82
N ALA A 83 -6.44 6.75 -13.93
CA ALA A 83 -5.30 5.87 -13.67
C ALA A 83 -4.38 5.79 -14.90
N HIS A 84 -3.09 5.58 -14.65
CA HIS A 84 -2.10 5.45 -15.71
C HIS A 84 -2.34 4.15 -16.53
N PRO A 85 -2.13 4.15 -17.87
CA PRO A 85 -2.37 2.98 -18.71
C PRO A 85 -1.67 1.68 -18.28
N GLU A 86 -0.46 1.78 -17.70
CA GLU A 86 0.27 0.62 -17.17
C GLU A 86 -0.52 -0.09 -16.04
N TYR A 87 -1.13 0.68 -15.13
CA TYR A 87 -1.98 0.14 -14.08
C TYR A 87 -3.25 -0.47 -14.67
N LEU A 88 -3.89 0.19 -15.63
CA LEU A 88 -5.12 -0.32 -16.26
C LEU A 88 -4.89 -1.66 -16.96
N ALA A 89 -3.78 -1.78 -17.69
CA ALA A 89 -3.40 -3.03 -18.34
C ALA A 89 -3.09 -4.13 -17.32
N ALA A 90 -2.44 -3.79 -16.20
CA ALA A 90 -2.17 -4.73 -15.12
C ALA A 90 -3.44 -5.20 -14.40
N LYS A 91 -4.36 -4.27 -14.13
CA LYS A 91 -5.69 -4.55 -13.57
C LYS A 91 -6.51 -5.49 -14.45
N GLU A 92 -6.50 -5.27 -15.77
CA GLU A 92 -7.17 -6.17 -16.72
C GLU A 92 -6.58 -7.58 -16.69
N ARG A 93 -5.25 -7.71 -16.62
CA ARG A 93 -4.58 -9.01 -16.53
C ARG A 93 -4.86 -9.74 -15.21
N LEU A 94 -4.85 -9.03 -14.09
CA LEU A 94 -5.12 -9.62 -12.78
C LEU A 94 -6.58 -10.05 -12.65
N GLY A 95 -7.50 -9.28 -13.22
CA GLY A 95 -8.91 -9.67 -13.35
C GLY A 95 -9.61 -9.87 -12.01
N LEU A 96 -9.36 -8.98 -11.03
CA LEU A 96 -9.96 -9.08 -9.70
C LEU A 96 -11.50 -9.07 -9.75
N PRO A 97 -12.17 -9.89 -8.93
CA PRO A 97 -13.63 -9.89 -8.86
C PRO A 97 -14.15 -8.57 -8.26
N THR A 98 -15.24 -8.04 -8.82
CA THR A 98 -15.87 -6.81 -8.31
C THR A 98 -17.03 -7.07 -7.36
N GLU A 99 -17.59 -8.28 -7.36
CA GLU A 99 -18.81 -8.62 -6.60
C GLU A 99 -18.54 -9.31 -5.25
N GLN A 100 -17.30 -9.77 -5.04
CA GLN A 100 -16.85 -10.50 -3.85
C GLN A 100 -15.41 -10.12 -3.55
N ILE A 101 -15.06 -10.04 -2.26
CA ILE A 101 -13.68 -9.81 -1.81
C ILE A 101 -12.88 -11.09 -2.11
N PRO A 102 -11.81 -11.02 -2.92
CA PRO A 102 -10.96 -12.18 -3.17
C PRO A 102 -10.15 -12.54 -1.93
N GLN A 103 -9.81 -13.81 -1.78
CA GLN A 103 -8.91 -14.24 -0.71
C GLN A 103 -7.45 -14.01 -1.11
N LEU A 104 -6.56 -13.81 -0.12
CA LEU A 104 -5.14 -13.53 -0.41
C LEU A 104 -4.46 -14.67 -1.16
N ASP A 105 -4.84 -15.94 -0.93
CA ASP A 105 -4.32 -17.10 -1.67
C ASP A 105 -4.74 -17.09 -3.15
N GLU A 106 -5.97 -16.69 -3.44
CA GLU A 106 -6.50 -16.54 -4.80
C GLU A 106 -5.76 -15.43 -5.57
N VAL A 107 -5.56 -14.26 -4.94
CA VAL A 107 -4.80 -13.17 -5.56
C VAL A 107 -3.32 -13.54 -5.71
N SER A 108 -2.73 -14.22 -4.71
CA SER A 108 -1.34 -14.68 -4.77
C SER A 108 -1.10 -15.65 -5.91
N ALA A 109 -2.02 -16.60 -6.14
CA ALA A 109 -1.91 -17.55 -7.25
C ALA A 109 -1.89 -16.83 -8.60
N ALA A 110 -2.72 -15.80 -8.77
CA ALA A 110 -2.75 -14.99 -9.99
C ALA A 110 -1.47 -14.14 -10.16
N LEU A 111 -1.05 -13.42 -9.11
CA LEU A 111 0.16 -12.59 -9.13
C LEU A 111 1.43 -13.42 -9.35
N THR A 112 1.51 -14.62 -8.78
CA THR A 112 2.67 -15.51 -8.96
C THR A 112 2.86 -15.86 -10.44
N GLY A 113 1.76 -16.10 -11.17
CA GLY A 113 1.80 -16.37 -12.61
C GLY A 113 2.19 -15.16 -13.47
N LEU A 114 1.96 -13.93 -12.98
CA LEU A 114 2.21 -12.69 -13.73
C LEU A 114 3.61 -12.11 -13.45
N THR A 115 3.98 -12.00 -12.17
CA THR A 115 5.19 -11.29 -11.72
C THR A 115 5.96 -12.04 -10.63
N GLY A 116 5.45 -13.17 -10.16
CA GLY A 116 6.06 -13.93 -9.07
C GLY A 116 5.80 -13.35 -7.68
N PHE A 117 4.99 -12.28 -7.57
CA PHE A 117 4.56 -11.75 -6.28
C PHE A 117 3.50 -12.62 -5.63
N SER A 118 3.50 -12.63 -4.30
CA SER A 118 2.51 -13.29 -3.47
C SER A 118 2.25 -12.50 -2.20
N TYR A 119 1.11 -12.73 -1.57
CA TYR A 119 0.76 -12.13 -0.30
C TYR A 119 1.07 -13.05 0.88
N VAL A 120 1.33 -12.43 2.03
CA VAL A 120 1.23 -13.04 3.36
C VAL A 120 0.30 -12.20 4.24
N ALA A 121 -0.32 -12.82 5.24
CA ALA A 121 -1.30 -12.15 6.09
C ALA A 121 -0.59 -11.29 7.15
N ALA A 122 -0.90 -10.00 7.18
CA ALA A 122 -0.47 -9.07 8.22
C ALA A 122 -1.60 -8.82 9.22
N PRO A 123 -1.34 -8.85 10.54
CA PRO A 123 -2.37 -8.58 11.54
C PRO A 123 -2.71 -7.08 11.67
N GLY A 124 -1.85 -6.21 11.14
CA GLY A 124 -1.87 -4.76 11.25
C GLY A 124 -0.52 -4.23 10.78
N LEU A 125 0.02 -3.24 11.49
CA LEU A 125 1.36 -2.72 11.22
C LEU A 125 2.43 -3.83 11.30
N VAL A 126 3.20 -3.98 10.23
CA VAL A 126 4.44 -4.77 10.19
C VAL A 126 5.60 -3.82 10.41
N GLU A 127 6.67 -4.30 11.07
CA GLU A 127 7.87 -3.48 11.26
C GLU A 127 8.43 -3.05 9.89
N LEU A 128 8.89 -1.80 9.80
CA LEU A 128 9.23 -1.16 8.53
C LEU A 128 10.25 -1.97 7.72
N ARG A 129 11.36 -2.37 8.35
CA ARG A 129 12.41 -3.16 7.71
C ARG A 129 11.89 -4.54 7.32
N GLU A 130 11.12 -5.20 8.17
CA GLU A 130 10.48 -6.48 7.84
C GLU A 130 9.57 -6.37 6.61
N PHE A 131 8.66 -5.39 6.60
CA PHE A 131 7.74 -5.15 5.49
C PHE A 131 8.50 -4.94 4.18
N TYR A 132 9.38 -3.94 4.15
CA TYR A 132 10.07 -3.59 2.91
C TYR A 132 11.04 -4.67 2.45
N SER A 133 11.80 -5.30 3.36
CA SER A 133 12.73 -6.37 2.99
C SER A 133 12.00 -7.53 2.29
N SER A 134 10.79 -7.89 2.76
CA SER A 134 9.98 -8.96 2.17
C SER A 134 9.63 -8.73 0.69
N LEU A 135 9.53 -7.47 0.26
CA LEU A 135 9.27 -7.11 -1.13
C LEU A 135 10.40 -7.57 -2.07
N GLY A 136 11.64 -7.66 -1.57
CA GLY A 136 12.80 -8.15 -2.32
C GLY A 136 12.65 -9.60 -2.74
N ASP A 137 11.96 -10.39 -1.90
CA ASP A 137 11.60 -11.78 -2.14
C ASP A 137 10.24 -11.93 -2.85
N ARG A 138 9.67 -10.82 -3.32
CA ARG A 138 8.34 -10.73 -3.94
C ARG A 138 7.22 -11.21 -3.01
N VAL A 139 7.40 -11.00 -1.71
CA VAL A 139 6.39 -11.26 -0.69
C VAL A 139 5.84 -9.92 -0.22
N PHE A 140 4.52 -9.75 -0.29
CA PHE A 140 3.84 -8.54 0.15
C PHE A 140 2.99 -8.84 1.39
N HIS A 141 3.20 -8.11 2.47
CA HIS A 141 2.39 -8.24 3.68
C HIS A 141 1.07 -7.48 3.49
N SER A 142 -0.07 -8.16 3.59
CA SER A 142 -1.39 -7.56 3.36
C SER A 142 -2.31 -7.82 4.53
N THR A 143 -3.01 -6.78 4.96
CA THR A 143 -4.12 -6.92 5.90
C THR A 143 -5.35 -7.52 5.22
N GLN A 144 -6.24 -8.14 6.00
CA GLN A 144 -7.46 -8.78 5.47
C GLN A 144 -8.76 -8.16 5.97
N TYR A 145 -8.70 -7.14 6.84
CA TYR A 145 -9.91 -6.47 7.31
C TYR A 145 -10.43 -5.50 6.26
N VAL A 146 -11.72 -5.15 6.35
CA VAL A 146 -12.36 -4.12 5.52
C VAL A 146 -12.60 -2.89 6.38
N ARG A 147 -12.43 -1.70 5.80
CA ARG A 147 -12.74 -0.41 6.43
C ARG A 147 -14.18 -0.34 6.96
N HIS A 148 -14.41 0.61 7.86
CA HIS A 148 -15.70 0.78 8.52
C HIS A 148 -16.82 1.22 7.56
N PRO A 149 -18.05 0.66 7.67
CA PRO A 149 -19.16 0.96 6.75
C PRO A 149 -19.67 2.41 6.75
N SER A 150 -19.35 3.21 7.77
CA SER A 150 -19.73 4.64 7.78
C SER A 150 -18.91 5.48 6.81
N GLU A 151 -17.72 5.02 6.43
CA GLU A 151 -16.77 5.72 5.57
C GLU A 151 -16.25 4.77 4.47
N PRO A 152 -17.11 4.21 3.61
CA PRO A 152 -16.68 3.20 2.64
C PRO A 152 -15.71 3.77 1.59
N LEU A 153 -15.73 5.08 1.37
CA LEU A 153 -14.95 5.74 0.33
C LEU A 153 -13.61 6.34 0.82
N TYR A 154 -13.30 6.20 2.11
CA TYR A 154 -12.07 6.72 2.72
C TYR A 154 -11.64 5.86 3.92
N THR A 155 -10.34 5.63 4.06
CA THR A 155 -9.77 5.11 5.30
C THR A 155 -8.30 5.54 5.38
N PRO A 156 -7.80 5.91 6.57
CA PRO A 156 -6.37 6.17 6.78
C PRO A 156 -5.56 4.87 6.97
N GLU A 157 -6.23 3.73 7.16
CA GLU A 157 -5.55 2.46 7.42
C GLU A 157 -5.50 1.60 6.14
N PRO A 158 -4.42 0.85 5.89
CA PRO A 158 -4.31 -0.01 4.71
C PRO A 158 -5.17 -1.26 4.89
N ASP A 159 -6.47 -1.16 4.63
CA ASP A 159 -7.41 -2.29 4.62
C ASP A 159 -7.25 -3.15 3.36
N VAL A 160 -7.91 -4.31 3.28
CA VAL A 160 -7.77 -5.24 2.14
C VAL A 160 -8.13 -4.60 0.79
N ILE A 161 -8.94 -3.55 0.78
CA ILE A 161 -9.26 -2.77 -0.42
C ILE A 161 -8.02 -2.02 -0.90
N HIS A 162 -7.30 -1.35 0.00
CA HIS A 162 -6.02 -0.71 -0.33
C HIS A 162 -5.00 -1.72 -0.85
N GLU A 163 -4.83 -2.82 -0.13
CA GLU A 163 -3.81 -3.82 -0.46
C GLU A 163 -4.09 -4.52 -1.79
N VAL A 164 -5.35 -4.87 -2.05
CA VAL A 164 -5.69 -5.70 -3.21
C VAL A 164 -6.08 -4.84 -4.43
N LEU A 165 -6.93 -3.82 -4.28
CA LEU A 165 -7.29 -2.96 -5.42
C LEU A 165 -6.17 -1.98 -5.78
N GLY A 166 -5.45 -1.44 -4.79
CA GLY A 166 -4.29 -0.58 -4.99
C GLY A 166 -3.09 -1.42 -5.42
N HIS A 167 -2.42 -2.05 -4.46
CA HIS A 167 -1.17 -2.76 -4.72
C HIS A 167 -1.34 -4.00 -5.58
N GLY A 168 -2.37 -4.83 -5.38
CA GLY A 168 -2.53 -6.05 -6.18
C GLY A 168 -2.54 -5.78 -7.68
N ASN A 169 -3.37 -4.83 -8.11
CA ASN A 169 -3.39 -4.41 -9.52
C ASN A 169 -2.05 -3.78 -9.96
N GLN A 170 -1.37 -3.03 -9.09
CA GLN A 170 -0.05 -2.45 -9.39
C GLN A 170 1.02 -3.55 -9.57
N LEU A 171 1.07 -4.53 -8.68
CA LEU A 171 1.98 -5.68 -8.67
C LEU A 171 1.76 -6.64 -9.86
N ALA A 172 0.62 -6.57 -10.52
CA ALA A 172 0.36 -7.30 -11.77
C ALA A 172 1.04 -6.65 -13.00
N SER A 173 1.66 -5.47 -12.86
CA SER A 173 2.60 -4.91 -13.84
C SER A 173 4.00 -5.46 -13.58
N PRO A 174 4.65 -6.11 -14.56
CA PRO A 174 6.05 -6.51 -14.41
C PRO A 174 6.99 -5.33 -14.11
N ARG A 175 6.64 -4.13 -14.57
CA ARG A 175 7.46 -2.91 -14.39
C ARG A 175 7.33 -2.35 -12.98
N PHE A 176 6.10 -2.18 -12.50
CA PHE A 176 5.89 -1.77 -11.11
C PHE A 176 6.34 -2.83 -10.11
N ALA A 177 6.10 -4.11 -10.40
CA ALA A 177 6.61 -5.21 -9.57
C ALA A 177 8.14 -5.21 -9.49
N ALA A 178 8.86 -4.90 -10.57
CA ALA A 178 10.31 -4.79 -10.54
C ALA A 178 10.79 -3.62 -9.67
N LEU A 179 10.10 -2.47 -9.70
CA LEU A 179 10.38 -1.33 -8.81
C LEU A 179 10.12 -1.68 -7.34
N THR A 180 8.98 -2.32 -7.04
CA THR A 180 8.67 -2.79 -5.70
C THR A 180 9.69 -3.80 -5.19
N GLN A 181 10.11 -4.74 -6.04
CA GLN A 181 11.18 -5.69 -5.70
C GLN A 181 12.52 -4.97 -5.47
N ALA A 182 12.85 -3.97 -6.30
CA ALA A 182 14.09 -3.21 -6.15
C ALA A 182 14.13 -2.45 -4.81
N ALA A 183 13.01 -1.86 -4.38
CA ALA A 183 12.89 -1.22 -3.07
C ALA A 183 13.15 -2.21 -1.91
N GLY A 184 12.60 -3.42 -1.99
CA GLY A 184 12.88 -4.42 -0.96
C GLY A 184 14.31 -4.95 -0.99
N ALA A 185 14.87 -5.17 -2.18
CA ALA A 185 16.28 -5.53 -2.33
C ALA A 185 17.21 -4.42 -1.80
N ALA A 186 16.81 -3.15 -1.93
CA ALA A 186 17.52 -2.01 -1.35
C ALA A 186 17.51 -2.08 0.19
N VAL A 187 16.34 -2.28 0.81
CA VAL A 187 16.23 -2.44 2.27
C VAL A 187 17.02 -3.64 2.78
N ALA A 188 17.03 -4.76 2.05
CA ALA A 188 17.81 -5.94 2.42
C ALA A 188 19.33 -5.71 2.43
N ARG A 189 19.83 -4.69 1.71
CA ARG A 189 21.25 -4.29 1.72
C ARG A 189 21.57 -3.21 2.75
N ALA A 190 20.57 -2.48 3.24
CA ALA A 190 20.78 -1.36 4.16
C ALA A 190 21.04 -1.86 5.59
N GLU A 191 22.14 -1.43 6.20
CA GLU A 191 22.46 -1.75 7.59
C GLU A 191 21.86 -0.74 8.56
N ARG A 192 21.55 0.48 8.11
CA ARG A 192 21.05 1.58 8.95
C ARG A 192 19.55 1.80 8.80
N ASP A 193 18.89 2.14 9.90
CA ASP A 193 17.46 2.45 9.91
C ASP A 193 17.17 3.77 9.18
N GLU A 194 18.10 4.74 9.20
CA GLU A 194 17.94 5.98 8.43
C GLU A 194 17.92 5.72 6.92
N THR A 195 18.71 4.75 6.44
CA THR A 195 18.71 4.35 5.03
C THR A 195 17.39 3.68 4.67
N VAL A 196 16.87 2.81 5.55
CA VAL A 196 15.55 2.18 5.35
C VAL A 196 14.45 3.24 5.29
N GLN A 197 14.50 4.25 6.17
CA GLN A 197 13.54 5.36 6.15
C GLN A 197 13.59 6.11 4.82
N VAL A 198 14.77 6.48 4.31
CA VAL A 198 14.88 7.15 3.00
C VAL A 198 14.27 6.29 1.88
N ILE A 199 14.53 4.97 1.88
CA ILE A 199 13.93 4.07 0.88
C ILE A 199 12.40 4.05 0.98
N ALA A 200 11.87 3.98 2.21
CA ALA A 200 10.43 4.05 2.47
C ALA A 200 9.82 5.38 2.04
N ASP A 201 10.50 6.51 2.25
CA ASP A 201 10.02 7.84 1.84
C ASP A 201 9.97 7.96 0.31
N ILE A 202 11.00 7.49 -0.40
CA ILE A 202 10.98 7.43 -1.87
C ILE A 202 9.83 6.51 -2.34
N PHE A 203 9.63 5.36 -1.70
CA PHE A 203 8.53 4.46 -2.02
C PHE A 203 7.17 5.11 -1.79
N TRP A 204 7.01 5.87 -0.69
CA TRP A 204 5.79 6.62 -0.37
C TRP A 204 5.43 7.61 -1.48
N PHE A 205 6.37 8.46 -1.89
CA PHE A 205 6.10 9.47 -2.93
C PHE A 205 6.01 8.89 -4.35
N THR A 206 6.21 7.57 -4.52
CA THR A 206 6.17 6.91 -5.81
C THR A 206 5.14 5.78 -5.85
N MET A 207 5.44 4.64 -5.26
CA MET A 207 4.58 3.46 -5.31
C MET A 207 3.28 3.63 -4.50
N GLU A 208 3.24 4.47 -3.47
CA GLU A 208 2.02 4.78 -2.71
C GLU A 208 1.24 5.97 -3.27
N PHE A 209 1.89 7.12 -3.48
CA PHE A 209 1.24 8.38 -3.86
C PHE A 209 1.80 9.00 -5.14
N GLY A 210 2.40 8.19 -6.01
CA GLY A 210 2.96 8.69 -7.26
C GLY A 210 1.91 9.01 -8.33
N VAL A 211 2.21 10.08 -9.08
CA VAL A 211 1.47 10.47 -10.29
C VAL A 211 2.40 10.50 -11.50
N MET A 212 1.86 10.40 -12.70
CA MET A 212 2.63 10.27 -13.93
C MET A 212 1.92 10.95 -15.08
N PHE A 213 2.68 11.62 -15.94
CA PHE A 213 2.14 12.18 -17.17
C PHE A 213 1.99 11.10 -18.25
N ASP A 214 0.82 11.09 -18.89
CA ASP A 214 0.54 10.38 -20.13
C ASP A 214 0.21 11.42 -21.21
N GLY A 215 1.24 11.88 -21.91
CA GLY A 215 1.16 13.08 -22.74
C GLY A 215 0.83 14.33 -21.89
N PRO A 216 -0.23 15.09 -22.21
CA PRO A 216 -0.61 16.26 -21.41
C PRO A 216 -1.41 15.90 -20.14
N ASP A 217 -1.86 14.66 -20.00
CA ASP A 217 -2.75 14.26 -18.92
C ASP A 217 -1.95 13.77 -17.71
N LEU A 218 -2.27 14.28 -16.52
CA LEU A 218 -1.77 13.72 -15.27
C LEU A 218 -2.61 12.51 -14.84
N LYS A 219 -1.96 11.38 -14.55
CA LYS A 219 -2.57 10.12 -14.16
C LYS A 219 -2.00 9.61 -12.83
N ALA A 220 -2.81 8.90 -12.05
CA ALA A 220 -2.37 8.24 -10.83
C ALA A 220 -1.76 6.85 -11.14
N TYR A 221 -0.69 6.49 -10.44
CA TYR A 221 -0.16 5.12 -10.42
C TYR A 221 0.16 4.60 -9.01
N GLY A 222 0.18 5.48 -8.01
CA GLY A 222 0.36 5.12 -6.61
C GLY A 222 -0.85 4.42 -6.00
N ALA A 223 -0.61 3.37 -5.21
CA ALA A 223 -1.65 2.50 -4.66
C ALA A 223 -2.58 3.20 -3.66
N GLY A 224 -2.07 4.13 -2.84
CA GLY A 224 -2.85 4.97 -1.94
C GLY A 224 -3.91 5.76 -2.70
N ILE A 225 -3.50 6.48 -3.76
CA ILE A 225 -4.43 7.23 -4.61
C ILE A 225 -5.41 6.27 -5.29
N LEU A 226 -4.94 5.18 -5.90
CA LEU A 226 -5.77 4.25 -6.67
C LEU A 226 -6.82 3.50 -5.83
N SER A 227 -6.61 3.38 -4.52
CA SER A 227 -7.55 2.72 -3.60
C SER A 227 -8.45 3.69 -2.82
N SER A 228 -8.25 4.99 -3.01
CA SER A 228 -8.98 6.06 -2.33
C SER A 228 -9.89 6.79 -3.30
N TYR A 229 -11.20 6.72 -3.06
CA TYR A 229 -12.17 7.39 -3.93
C TYR A 229 -11.96 8.91 -3.94
N GLY A 230 -11.71 9.49 -2.76
CA GLY A 230 -11.52 10.93 -2.61
C GLY A 230 -10.20 11.41 -3.21
N GLU A 231 -9.09 10.71 -2.98
CA GLU A 231 -7.81 11.11 -3.58
C GLU A 231 -7.81 10.97 -5.09
N MET A 232 -8.51 9.98 -5.65
CA MET A 232 -8.72 9.91 -7.10
C MET A 232 -9.40 11.16 -7.66
N ASP A 233 -10.24 11.85 -6.88
CA ASP A 233 -10.87 13.11 -7.27
C ASP A 233 -9.96 14.32 -7.10
N GLU A 234 -9.10 14.30 -6.07
CA GLU A 234 -8.36 15.48 -5.62
C GLU A 234 -6.89 15.55 -6.06
N PHE A 235 -6.25 14.43 -6.43
CA PHE A 235 -4.79 14.42 -6.66
C PHE A 235 -4.32 15.46 -7.70
N SER A 236 -5.14 15.76 -8.72
CA SER A 236 -4.81 16.74 -9.76
C SER A 236 -4.83 18.19 -9.27
N HIS A 237 -5.37 18.46 -8.08
CA HIS A 237 -5.40 19.77 -7.44
C HIS A 237 -4.24 19.98 -6.45
N MET A 238 -3.45 18.94 -6.19
CA MET A 238 -2.29 19.03 -5.31
C MET A 238 -1.14 19.78 -5.97
N GLU A 239 -0.14 20.15 -5.18
CA GLU A 239 1.10 20.68 -5.73
C GLU A 239 1.88 19.56 -6.42
N ILE A 240 1.99 19.62 -7.75
CA ILE A 240 2.68 18.59 -8.53
C ILE A 240 4.13 19.03 -8.81
N ARG A 241 5.10 18.29 -8.29
CA ARG A 241 6.53 18.51 -8.50
C ARG A 241 7.14 17.44 -9.41
N PRO A 242 8.21 17.73 -10.17
CA PRO A 242 8.99 16.69 -10.86
C PRO A 242 9.62 15.73 -9.85
N LEU A 243 9.90 14.48 -10.25
CA LEU A 243 10.64 13.55 -9.39
C LEU A 243 11.95 14.19 -8.87
N ASP A 244 12.11 14.22 -7.56
CA ASP A 244 13.26 14.79 -6.87
C ASP A 244 13.53 13.96 -5.62
N LEU A 245 14.54 13.09 -5.70
CA LEU A 245 14.87 12.15 -4.62
C LEU A 245 15.26 12.86 -3.32
N VAL A 246 15.87 14.05 -3.40
CA VAL A 246 16.27 14.81 -2.21
C VAL A 246 15.02 15.36 -1.51
N GLN A 247 14.12 15.98 -2.27
CA GLN A 247 12.87 16.47 -1.69
C GLN A 247 12.02 15.32 -1.15
N MET A 248 11.86 14.22 -1.89
CA MET A 248 11.11 13.06 -1.43
C MET A 248 11.69 12.47 -0.12
N ALA A 249 13.01 12.39 0.01
CA ALA A 249 13.68 11.83 1.18
C ALA A 249 13.68 12.74 2.43
N THR A 250 13.30 14.01 2.29
CA THR A 250 13.38 15.00 3.38
C THR A 250 12.04 15.66 3.70
N LEU A 251 11.05 15.51 2.82
CA LEU A 251 9.73 16.08 2.99
C LEU A 251 8.92 15.23 3.98
N ASN A 252 8.62 15.80 5.14
CA ASN A 252 7.68 15.19 6.08
C ASN A 252 6.28 15.13 5.44
N TYR A 253 5.60 14.01 5.64
CA TYR A 253 4.22 13.81 5.19
C TYR A 253 3.33 13.34 6.34
N ASP A 254 2.03 13.64 6.21
CA ASP A 254 1.00 13.21 7.14
C ASP A 254 0.24 12.04 6.52
N ILE A 255 0.25 10.91 7.21
CA ILE A 255 -0.40 9.66 6.79
C ILE A 255 -1.92 9.69 6.98
N THR A 256 -2.45 10.70 7.68
CA THR A 256 -3.88 10.81 8.05
C THR A 256 -4.68 11.77 7.18
N SER A 257 -4.03 12.42 6.22
CA SER A 257 -4.64 13.40 5.34
C SER A 257 -4.17 13.24 3.89
N TYR A 258 -4.87 13.90 2.97
CA TYR A 258 -4.45 13.90 1.57
C TYR A 258 -3.12 14.61 1.41
N GLN A 259 -2.26 14.03 0.57
CA GLN A 259 -0.91 14.51 0.38
C GLN A 259 -0.93 15.87 -0.36
N PRO A 260 -0.47 16.98 0.27
CA PRO A 260 -0.54 18.31 -0.34
C PRO A 260 0.43 18.47 -1.51
N ILE A 261 1.48 17.64 -1.55
CA ILE A 261 2.53 17.62 -2.57
C ILE A 261 2.60 16.20 -3.12
N LEU A 262 2.56 16.08 -4.44
CA LEU A 262 2.75 14.83 -5.17
C LEU A 262 3.90 14.98 -6.17
N PHE A 263 4.56 13.88 -6.48
CA PHE A 263 5.66 13.86 -7.42
C PHE A 263 5.28 13.15 -8.71
N ALA A 264 5.54 13.81 -9.84
CA ALA A 264 5.18 13.37 -11.17
C ALA A 264 6.38 12.78 -11.93
N ALA A 265 6.24 11.52 -12.34
CA ALA A 265 7.08 10.93 -13.37
C ALA A 265 6.63 11.39 -14.76
N GLU A 266 7.57 11.54 -15.70
CA GLU A 266 7.23 11.89 -17.10
C GLU A 266 6.79 10.68 -17.92
N SER A 267 7.19 9.48 -17.49
CA SER A 267 6.80 8.21 -18.06
C SER A 267 7.24 7.09 -17.11
N VAL A 268 6.80 5.85 -17.36
CA VAL A 268 7.27 4.69 -16.59
C VAL A 268 8.78 4.49 -16.78
N GLY A 269 9.34 4.81 -17.96
CA GLY A 269 10.79 4.75 -18.19
C GLY A 269 11.55 5.78 -17.36
N HIS A 270 11.04 7.01 -17.27
CA HIS A 270 11.62 8.04 -16.39
C HIS A 270 11.57 7.61 -14.91
N LEU A 271 10.47 7.00 -14.46
CA LEU A 271 10.36 6.45 -13.11
C LEU A 271 11.41 5.36 -12.86
N GLU A 272 11.57 4.42 -13.80
CA GLU A 272 12.58 3.35 -13.72
C GLU A 272 14.01 3.92 -13.69
N ASP A 273 14.31 4.90 -14.55
CA ASP A 273 15.63 5.50 -14.65
C ASP A 273 16.02 6.27 -13.37
N VAL A 274 15.07 6.97 -12.73
CA VAL A 274 15.33 7.74 -11.51
C VAL A 274 15.24 6.87 -10.27
N VAL A 275 14.07 6.28 -10.03
CA VAL A 275 13.74 5.58 -8.78
C VAL A 275 14.30 4.16 -8.80
N GLY A 276 14.22 3.47 -9.95
CA GLY A 276 14.81 2.15 -10.10
C GLY A 276 16.33 2.17 -9.98
N THR A 277 17.02 3.14 -10.61
CA THR A 277 18.47 3.32 -10.44
C THR A 277 18.83 3.65 -8.99
N PHE A 278 18.04 4.50 -8.32
CA PHE A 278 18.23 4.80 -6.90
C PHE A 278 18.16 3.52 -6.05
N PHE A 279 17.09 2.72 -6.16
CA PHE A 279 16.97 1.48 -5.40
C PHE A 279 18.05 0.45 -5.77
N ALA A 280 18.55 0.44 -7.01
CA ALA A 280 19.64 -0.44 -7.40
C ALA A 280 21.00 -0.03 -6.77
N ALA A 281 21.22 1.26 -6.56
CA ALA A 281 22.51 1.81 -6.16
C ALA A 281 22.58 2.35 -4.73
N CYS A 282 21.45 2.41 -4.00
CA CYS A 282 21.43 2.96 -2.65
C CYS A 282 22.36 2.17 -1.69
N ASP A 283 23.00 2.92 -0.81
CA ASP A 283 23.92 2.46 0.22
C ASP A 283 23.66 3.27 1.51
N ASP A 284 24.39 2.93 2.57
CA ASP A 284 24.23 3.56 3.88
C ASP A 284 24.79 4.98 4.01
N GLU A 285 25.31 5.56 2.93
CA GLU A 285 25.71 6.97 2.85
C GLU A 285 24.62 7.85 2.22
N VAL A 286 23.54 7.25 1.70
CA VAL A 286 22.41 7.99 1.11
C VAL A 286 21.84 9.06 2.06
N PRO A 287 21.58 8.78 3.36
CA PRO A 287 20.99 9.79 4.25
C PRO A 287 21.82 11.07 4.32
N GLU A 288 23.14 10.94 4.47
CA GLU A 288 24.05 12.09 4.48
C GLU A 288 24.08 12.83 3.15
N ARG A 289 24.06 12.10 2.02
CA ARG A 289 24.05 12.72 0.69
C ARG A 289 22.76 13.49 0.43
N MET A 290 21.60 12.98 0.87
CA MET A 290 20.31 13.67 0.74
C MET A 290 20.29 14.93 1.62
N LEU A 291 20.72 14.83 2.87
CA LEU A 291 20.79 15.98 3.79
C LEU A 291 21.76 17.08 3.31
N ALA A 292 22.88 16.69 2.69
CA ALA A 292 23.84 17.66 2.16
C ALA A 292 23.35 18.39 0.88
N ALA A 293 22.36 17.82 0.19
CA ALA A 293 21.80 18.35 -1.05
C ALA A 293 20.48 19.13 -0.88
N ALA A 294 19.85 19.04 0.30
CA ALA A 294 18.63 19.75 0.67
C ALA A 294 18.88 21.21 1.08
#